data_AF-A0A8S1HM13-F1
#
_entry.id   AF-A0A8S1HM13-F1
#
_cell.length_a   1.000
_cell.length_b   1.000
_cell.length_c   1.000
_cell.angle_alpha   90.00
_cell.angle_beta   90.00
_cell.angle_gamma   90.00
#
_symmetry.space_group_name_H-M   'P 1'
#
loop_
_entity.id
_entity.type
_entity.pdbx_description
1 polymer ?
#
loop_
_entity_poly.entity_id
_entity_poly.type
_entity_poly.pdbx_seq_one_letter_code
_entity_poly.pdbx_strand_id
1 'polypeptide(L)'
;MGATQSNEAPNPDVVRIDRNEIPEEYKTVGVSSDVIKRVNSQGPIVVTDNTEADRLKAELAKEREEQARLRKEMARLSELQQRKGAVVPQSAGLSSVGNDIEERKKIFDETVERVQKQFFAYHRENVCQDNENEIISCLKANPGRVLKCAPLTEAYEKNEKKALRAKMKTAWKIAAAVYVLLILNFYHKSAGFTKYYGNYYALWKVTPVAFLAFFSFFYKGGLSFNDRLTAGWALVLGAAGDYLIGVYHEGVVPGAIVFGLGHIFYLKMFMNFRTRVWWQLAAVALIWSAIVGHVCLMPLLSVQPIGVVIMSSYSLVLTTCFVVSMSQHINGSEQQSKHGAKLRAIGFSLFFLSDSLLIFSYTDRAVPFDEIFILASYFSAQFFITYGNSVAITEFDRKPIKKQN
;
A
#
# COMPACT_ATOMS: atom_id res chain seq x y z
N MET A 1 -10.47 49.95 44.14
CA MET A 1 -10.11 50.61 42.86
C MET A 1 -8.63 50.38 42.64
N GLY A 2 -8.21 49.95 41.44
CA GLY A 2 -6.80 49.77 41.06
C GLY A 2 -6.52 48.40 40.47
N ALA A 3 -6.63 48.30 39.14
CA ALA A 3 -6.36 47.12 38.35
C ALA A 3 -4.87 46.77 38.32
N THR A 4 -4.53 45.48 38.37
CA THR A 4 -3.22 44.96 37.97
C THR A 4 -3.42 44.05 36.76
N GLN A 5 -2.94 44.54 35.62
CA GLN A 5 -2.98 43.90 34.32
C GLN A 5 -2.09 42.65 34.30
N SER A 6 -2.64 41.59 33.71
CA SER A 6 -1.94 40.38 33.30
C SER A 6 -0.90 40.69 32.22
N ASN A 7 0.34 40.26 32.46
CA ASN A 7 1.43 40.27 31.47
C ASN A 7 1.05 39.43 30.24
N GLU A 8 0.97 40.12 29.11
CA GLU A 8 0.90 39.55 27.76
C GLU A 8 2.30 39.03 27.38
N ALA A 9 2.39 37.76 26.97
CA ALA A 9 3.64 37.20 26.46
C ALA A 9 4.04 37.94 25.16
N PRO A 10 5.33 38.24 24.94
CA PRO A 10 5.75 38.97 23.75
C PRO A 10 5.52 38.11 22.50
N ASN A 11 4.73 38.64 21.55
CA ASN A 11 4.66 38.09 20.20
C ASN A 11 6.08 37.96 19.63
N PRO A 12 6.46 36.83 19.01
CA PRO A 12 7.78 36.69 18.41
C PRO A 12 7.96 37.77 17.34
N ASP A 13 9.08 38.48 17.45
CA ASP A 13 9.45 39.59 16.58
C ASP A 13 9.49 39.09 15.13
N VAL A 14 8.56 39.58 14.30
CA VAL A 14 8.47 39.19 12.90
C VAL A 14 9.59 39.90 12.15
N VAL A 15 10.70 39.19 11.97
CA VAL A 15 11.83 39.67 11.16
C VAL A 15 11.36 39.86 9.71
N ARG A 16 11.16 41.11 9.32
CA ARG A 16 10.89 41.49 7.92
C ARG A 16 12.24 41.62 7.22
N ILE A 17 12.55 40.64 6.36
CA ILE A 17 13.74 40.68 5.50
C ILE A 17 13.36 41.50 4.27
N ASP A 18 14.01 42.64 4.08
CA ASP A 18 13.82 43.45 2.88
C ASP A 18 14.48 42.77 1.67
N ARG A 19 13.89 42.91 0.48
CA ARG A 19 14.34 42.21 -0.74
C ARG A 19 15.79 42.50 -1.12
N ASN A 20 16.35 43.59 -0.62
CA ASN A 20 17.73 44.01 -0.83
C ASN A 20 18.73 43.30 0.09
N GLU A 21 18.26 42.64 1.15
CA GLU A 21 19.07 41.89 2.12
C GLU A 21 19.28 40.42 1.72
N ILE A 22 18.63 39.98 0.64
CA ILE A 22 18.76 38.62 0.11
C ILE A 22 20.08 38.52 -0.68
N PRO A 23 21.03 37.64 -0.29
CA PRO A 23 22.29 37.47 -1.02
C PRO A 23 22.06 37.08 -2.49
N GLU A 24 22.92 37.56 -3.39
CA GLU A 24 22.83 37.32 -4.84
C GLU A 24 22.72 35.83 -5.21
N GLU A 25 23.34 34.96 -4.42
CA GLU A 25 23.30 33.50 -4.55
C GLU A 25 21.89 32.90 -4.44
N TYR A 26 20.97 33.57 -3.72
CA TYR A 26 19.59 33.13 -3.54
C TYR A 26 18.59 33.82 -4.48
N LYS A 27 19.01 34.85 -5.23
CA LYS A 27 18.13 35.52 -6.22
C LYS A 27 17.80 34.62 -7.42
N THR A 28 18.61 33.61 -7.69
CA THR A 28 18.48 32.73 -8.87
C THR A 28 17.68 31.46 -8.61
N VAL A 29 17.25 31.20 -7.37
CA VAL A 29 16.44 30.02 -7.04
C VAL A 29 14.99 30.27 -7.45
N GLY A 30 14.65 29.91 -8.69
CA GLY A 30 13.29 30.01 -9.22
C GLY A 30 12.33 29.09 -8.46
N VAL A 31 11.44 29.66 -7.65
CA VAL A 31 10.32 28.93 -7.06
C VAL A 31 9.38 28.52 -8.19
N SER A 32 9.11 27.22 -8.30
CA SER A 32 8.20 26.68 -9.32
C SER A 32 6.85 27.39 -9.26
N SER A 33 6.32 27.78 -10.42
CA SER A 33 5.01 28.40 -10.57
C SER A 33 3.87 27.56 -9.98
N ASP A 34 4.06 26.24 -9.83
CA ASP A 34 3.11 25.33 -9.16
C ASP A 34 3.09 25.49 -7.64
N VAL A 35 4.22 25.90 -7.04
CA VAL A 35 4.31 26.23 -5.61
C VAL A 35 3.67 27.58 -5.36
N ILE A 36 3.95 28.57 -6.24
CA ILE A 36 3.30 29.89 -6.18
C ILE A 36 1.79 29.76 -6.37
N LYS A 37 1.33 28.92 -7.32
CA LYS A 37 -0.11 28.63 -7.49
C LYS A 37 -0.70 27.94 -6.27
N ARG A 38 0.01 27.01 -5.62
CA ARG A 38 -0.47 26.36 -4.39
C ARG A 38 -0.60 27.34 -3.23
N VAL A 39 0.41 28.19 -3.03
CA VAL A 39 0.43 29.22 -1.99
C VAL A 39 -0.63 30.29 -2.25
N ASN A 40 -0.81 30.74 -3.50
CA ASN A 40 -1.88 31.69 -3.83
C ASN A 40 -3.28 31.06 -3.84
N SER A 41 -3.40 29.75 -4.09
CA SER A 41 -4.66 29.02 -3.97
C SER A 41 -5.05 28.75 -2.51
N GLN A 42 -4.08 28.81 -1.58
CA GLN A 42 -4.33 29.09 -0.18
C GLN A 42 -4.59 30.59 -0.04
N GLY A 43 -5.70 31.05 -0.63
CA GLY A 43 -6.17 32.43 -0.45
C GLY A 43 -6.36 32.75 1.03
N PRO A 44 -6.51 34.04 1.39
CA PRO A 44 -6.85 34.41 2.76
C PRO A 44 -8.08 33.60 3.16
N ILE A 45 -7.96 32.86 4.27
CA ILE A 45 -9.01 31.99 4.78
C ILE A 45 -10.21 32.88 5.08
N VAL A 46 -11.10 32.99 4.11
CA VAL A 46 -12.44 33.52 4.30
C VAL A 46 -13.17 32.39 5.04
N VAL A 47 -13.12 32.46 6.36
CA VAL A 47 -13.87 31.61 7.28
C VAL A 47 -15.34 31.93 7.06
N THR A 48 -15.98 31.21 6.14
CA THR A 48 -17.44 31.27 5.91
C THR A 48 -18.21 30.25 6.76
N ASP A 49 -17.67 29.86 7.91
CA ASP A 49 -18.46 29.16 8.92
C ASP A 49 -17.94 29.49 10.32
N ASN A 50 -18.54 30.51 10.96
CA ASN A 50 -18.19 30.94 12.32
C ASN A 50 -18.35 29.81 13.35
N THR A 51 -19.13 28.79 13.04
CA THR A 51 -19.45 27.67 13.94
C THR A 51 -18.24 26.76 14.18
N GLU A 52 -17.42 26.50 13.18
CA GLU A 52 -16.27 25.59 13.30
C GLU A 52 -15.06 26.29 13.94
N ALA A 53 -14.87 27.59 13.64
CA ALA A 53 -13.84 28.41 14.27
C ALA A 53 -14.09 28.61 15.78
N ASP A 54 -15.35 28.80 16.18
CA ASP A 54 -15.70 28.93 17.60
C ASP A 54 -15.59 27.58 18.34
N ARG A 55 -15.90 26.46 17.66
CA ARG A 55 -15.70 25.11 18.22
C ARG A 55 -14.21 24.82 18.46
N LEU A 56 -13.34 25.14 17.50
CA LEU A 56 -11.89 24.96 17.64
C LEU A 56 -11.30 25.88 18.72
N LYS A 57 -11.80 27.11 18.88
CA LYS A 57 -11.41 28.00 19.99
C LYS A 57 -11.82 27.44 21.35
N ALA A 58 -13.01 26.86 21.46
CA ALA A 58 -13.48 26.23 22.70
C ALA A 58 -12.64 24.98 23.06
N GLU A 59 -12.27 24.18 22.06
CA GLU A 59 -11.45 22.98 22.25
C GLU A 59 -10.01 23.35 22.67
N LEU A 60 -9.41 24.37 22.05
CA LEU A 60 -8.09 24.90 22.42
C LEU A 60 -8.08 25.49 23.84
N ALA A 61 -9.16 26.15 24.27
CA ALA A 61 -9.28 26.69 25.62
C ALA A 61 -9.32 25.56 26.67
N LYS A 62 -10.04 24.47 26.37
CA LYS A 62 -10.13 23.30 27.23
C LYS A 62 -8.78 22.58 27.38
N GLU A 63 -8.03 22.41 26.29
CA GLU A 63 -6.69 21.81 26.35
C GLU A 63 -5.72 22.65 27.18
N ARG A 64 -5.78 23.99 27.07
CA ARG A 64 -4.93 24.88 27.87
C ARG A 64 -5.23 24.78 29.37
N GLU A 65 -6.50 24.61 29.74
CA GLU A 65 -6.90 24.41 31.13
C GLU A 65 -6.42 23.06 31.67
N GLU A 66 -6.54 21.99 30.87
CA GLU A 66 -6.06 20.66 31.24
C GLU A 66 -4.52 20.62 31.36
N GLN A 67 -3.81 21.29 30.44
CA GLN A 67 -2.35 21.41 30.51
C GLN A 67 -1.89 22.22 31.73
N ALA A 68 -2.63 23.27 32.11
CA ALA A 68 -2.35 24.02 33.33
C ALA A 68 -2.61 23.18 34.60
N ARG A 69 -3.64 22.34 34.59
CA ARG A 69 -3.93 21.40 35.70
C ARG A 69 -2.80 20.37 35.85
N LEU A 70 -2.37 19.75 34.76
CA LEU A 70 -1.26 18.79 34.75
C LEU A 70 0.06 19.41 35.20
N ARG A 71 0.36 20.66 34.82
CA ARG A 71 1.53 21.38 35.33
C ARG A 71 1.49 21.59 36.84
N LYS A 72 0.32 21.91 37.41
CA LYS A 72 0.16 22.05 38.87
C LYS A 72 0.34 20.71 39.59
N GLU A 73 -0.18 19.61 39.03
CA GLU A 73 0.05 18.26 39.59
C GLU A 73 1.53 17.86 39.55
N MET A 74 2.22 18.11 38.43
CA MET A 74 3.66 17.85 38.30
C MET A 74 4.48 18.68 39.30
N ALA A 75 4.15 19.96 39.50
CA ALA A 75 4.80 20.80 40.50
C ALA A 75 4.57 20.27 41.93
N ARG A 76 3.35 19.84 42.25
CA ARG A 76 3.01 19.26 43.55
C ARG A 76 3.74 17.94 43.81
N LEU A 77 3.86 17.08 42.80
CA LEU A 77 4.61 15.82 42.90
C LEU A 77 6.11 16.08 43.09
N SER A 78 6.67 17.08 42.40
CA SER A 78 8.06 17.50 42.57
C SER A 78 8.33 18.04 43.99
N GLU A 79 7.41 18.82 44.56
CA GLU A 79 7.53 19.33 45.93
C GLU A 79 7.48 18.19 46.98
N LEU A 80 6.63 17.18 46.75
CA LEU A 80 6.57 15.97 47.59
C LEU A 80 7.87 15.15 47.50
N GLN A 81 8.49 15.04 46.34
CA GLN A 81 9.80 14.39 46.20
C GLN A 81 10.91 15.17 46.91
N GLN A 82 10.91 16.51 46.83
CA GLN A 82 11.86 17.34 47.56
C GLN A 82 11.68 17.24 49.08
N ARG A 83 10.44 17.22 49.58
CA ARG A 83 10.18 17.00 51.02
C ARG A 83 10.60 15.61 51.48
N LYS A 84 10.46 14.58 50.65
CA LYS A 84 10.90 13.22 50.96
C LYS A 84 12.44 13.08 50.96
N GLY A 85 13.15 13.99 50.30
CA GLY A 85 14.62 14.12 50.35
C GLY A 85 15.16 14.89 51.56
N ALA A 86 14.31 15.59 52.33
CA ALA A 86 14.74 16.46 53.42
C ALA A 86 14.60 15.85 54.84
N VAL A 87 14.21 14.57 54.96
CA VAL A 87 14.09 13.86 56.25
C VAL A 87 15.02 12.64 56.27
N VAL A 88 16.33 12.89 56.23
CA VAL A 88 17.34 12.01 56.82
C VAL A 88 18.42 12.91 57.45
N PRO A 89 18.68 12.85 58.76
CA PRO A 89 19.72 13.65 59.39
C PRO A 89 21.10 13.04 59.12
N GLN A 90 22.02 13.91 58.70
CA GLN A 90 23.48 13.90 58.84
C GLN A 90 24.19 12.55 59.10
N SER A 91 25.04 12.14 58.16
CA SER A 91 26.52 12.20 58.27
C SER A 91 27.18 11.18 57.34
N ALA A 92 28.27 11.61 56.69
CA ALA A 92 29.17 10.83 55.81
C ALA A 92 28.56 10.30 54.49
N GLY A 93 28.98 10.87 53.36
CA GLY A 93 28.64 10.25 52.06
C GLY A 93 28.86 11.08 50.79
N LEU A 94 29.66 12.16 50.80
CA LEU A 94 29.92 12.91 49.57
C LEU A 94 30.77 12.13 48.55
N SER A 95 31.37 11.01 48.96
CA SER A 95 32.09 10.06 48.11
C SER A 95 31.22 8.93 47.54
N SER A 96 29.94 8.83 47.93
CA SER A 96 29.03 7.78 47.44
C SER A 96 28.24 8.19 46.20
N VAL A 97 27.93 9.48 46.05
CA VAL A 97 27.12 9.98 44.90
C VAL A 97 27.91 9.94 43.60
N GLY A 98 29.23 10.13 43.65
CA GLY A 98 30.11 9.98 42.48
C GLY A 98 30.15 8.53 41.98
N ASN A 99 30.25 7.58 42.90
CA ASN A 99 30.24 6.15 42.57
C ASN A 99 28.89 5.69 42.01
N ASP A 100 27.77 6.17 42.57
CA ASP A 100 26.43 5.84 42.05
C ASP A 100 26.18 6.44 40.66
N ILE A 101 26.73 7.61 40.36
CA ILE A 101 26.62 8.23 39.03
C ILE A 101 27.48 7.47 38.01
N GLU A 102 28.68 7.05 38.40
CA GLU A 102 29.58 6.28 37.55
C GLU A 102 29.05 4.86 37.30
N GLU A 103 28.43 4.24 38.30
CA GLU A 103 27.75 2.95 38.16
C GLU A 103 26.50 3.05 37.28
N ARG A 104 25.69 4.12 37.42
CA ARG A 104 24.55 4.36 36.53
C ARG A 104 24.98 4.65 35.09
N LYS A 105 26.10 5.35 34.89
CA LYS A 105 26.66 5.59 33.55
C LYS A 105 27.14 4.29 32.93
N LYS A 106 27.81 3.43 33.70
CA LYS A 106 28.23 2.09 33.26
C LYS A 106 27.04 1.20 32.89
N ILE A 107 25.97 1.22 33.68
CA ILE A 107 24.74 0.48 33.37
C ILE A 107 24.08 1.03 32.10
N PHE A 108 24.05 2.35 31.92
CA PHE A 108 23.51 2.97 30.71
C PHE A 108 24.34 2.59 29.47
N ASP A 109 25.66 2.68 29.55
CA ASP A 109 26.56 2.32 28.44
C ASP A 109 26.45 0.82 28.12
N GLU A 110 26.39 -0.06 29.12
CA GLU A 110 26.16 -1.50 28.91
C GLU A 110 24.77 -1.78 28.31
N THR A 111 23.75 -1.01 28.69
CA THR A 111 22.40 -1.12 28.14
C THR A 111 22.34 -0.62 26.70
N VAL A 112 23.01 0.50 26.40
CA VAL A 112 23.15 1.01 25.03
C VAL A 112 23.91 0.01 24.19
N GLU A 113 24.99 -0.59 24.70
CA GLU A 113 25.75 -1.61 23.99
C GLU A 113 24.94 -2.89 23.78
N ARG A 114 24.14 -3.33 24.78
CA ARG A 114 23.20 -4.45 24.62
C ARG A 114 22.14 -4.13 23.57
N VAL A 115 21.50 -2.97 23.63
CA VAL A 115 20.51 -2.54 22.64
C VAL A 115 21.17 -2.45 21.27
N GLN A 116 22.37 -1.89 21.18
CA GLN A 116 23.10 -1.77 19.94
C GLN A 116 23.46 -3.15 19.37
N LYS A 117 23.89 -4.09 20.21
CA LYS A 117 24.21 -5.45 19.81
C LYS A 117 22.95 -6.25 19.45
N GLN A 118 21.85 -6.08 20.16
CA GLN A 118 20.61 -6.80 19.93
C GLN A 118 19.83 -6.26 18.73
N PHE A 119 19.92 -4.96 18.44
CA PHE A 119 19.27 -4.33 17.29
C PHE A 119 20.16 -4.23 16.05
N PHE A 120 21.48 -4.04 16.18
CA PHE A 120 22.38 -3.88 15.02
C PHE A 120 23.25 -5.11 14.72
N ALA A 121 23.55 -6.00 15.68
CA ALA A 121 24.26 -7.25 15.33
C ALA A 121 23.34 -8.25 14.61
N TYR A 122 22.03 -8.04 14.65
CA TYR A 122 21.07 -8.72 13.77
C TYR A 122 20.88 -7.97 12.43
N HIS A 123 21.91 -7.28 11.93
CA HIS A 123 22.02 -7.03 10.50
C HIS A 123 22.42 -8.35 9.82
N ARG A 124 21.38 -9.16 9.56
CA ARG A 124 21.36 -10.31 8.65
C ARG A 124 22.41 -10.12 7.54
N GLU A 125 23.43 -10.99 7.48
CA GLU A 125 24.59 -10.95 6.55
C GLU A 125 24.39 -9.91 5.46
N ASN A 126 25.01 -8.75 5.64
CA ASN A 126 24.79 -7.63 4.75
C ASN A 126 25.46 -8.02 3.42
N VAL A 127 24.67 -8.56 2.47
CA VAL A 127 25.15 -9.04 1.16
C VAL A 127 25.90 -7.94 0.38
N CYS A 128 25.76 -6.69 0.81
CA CYS A 128 26.43 -5.53 0.24
C CYS A 128 27.58 -4.98 1.10
N GLN A 129 28.00 -5.67 2.17
CA GLN A 129 29.04 -5.22 3.11
C GLN A 129 30.37 -4.94 2.41
N ASP A 130 30.74 -5.79 1.45
CA ASP A 130 31.97 -5.61 0.68
C ASP A 130 31.92 -4.33 -0.17
N ASN A 131 30.78 -4.05 -0.80
CA ASN A 131 30.57 -2.83 -1.56
C ASN A 131 30.52 -1.58 -0.66
N GLU A 132 29.92 -1.66 0.54
CA GLU A 132 29.94 -0.56 1.51
C GLU A 132 31.38 -0.25 1.95
N ASN A 133 32.16 -1.29 2.26
CA ASN A 133 33.56 -1.15 2.64
C ASN A 133 34.39 -0.51 1.50
N GLU A 134 34.11 -0.87 0.26
CA GLU A 134 34.77 -0.30 -0.93
C GLU A 134 34.39 1.18 -1.13
N ILE A 135 33.11 1.54 -0.97
CA ILE A 135 32.64 2.94 -1.01
C ILE A 135 33.28 3.77 0.10
N ILE A 136 33.29 3.27 1.33
CA ILE A 136 33.89 3.95 2.49
C ILE A 136 35.40 4.13 2.27
N SER A 137 36.08 3.10 1.74
CA SER A 137 37.50 3.17 1.39
C SER A 137 37.76 4.24 0.31
N CYS A 138 36.94 4.28 -0.74
CA CYS A 138 37.04 5.29 -1.81
C CYS A 138 36.85 6.73 -1.28
N LEU A 139 35.85 6.93 -0.41
CA LEU A 139 35.56 8.22 0.21
C LEU A 139 36.71 8.68 1.13
N LYS A 140 37.29 7.76 1.92
CA LYS A 140 38.47 8.05 2.76
C LYS A 140 39.69 8.42 1.93
N ALA A 141 39.89 7.77 0.79
CA ALA A 141 41.01 8.04 -0.12
C ALA A 141 40.86 9.36 -0.92
N ASN A 142 39.65 9.89 -1.05
CA ASN A 142 39.35 11.09 -1.85
C ASN A 142 38.54 12.14 -1.08
N PRO A 143 39.10 12.73 0.00
CA PRO A 143 38.41 13.79 0.73
C PRO A 143 38.11 14.97 -0.22
N GLY A 144 36.83 15.34 -0.34
CA GLY A 144 36.37 16.46 -1.18
C GLY A 144 36.07 16.14 -2.65
N ARG A 145 36.22 14.90 -3.13
CA ARG A 145 35.88 14.52 -4.53
C ARG A 145 34.91 13.33 -4.60
N VAL A 146 33.73 13.49 -3.99
CA VAL A 146 32.68 12.45 -3.84
C VAL A 146 32.26 11.82 -5.18
N LEU A 147 32.25 12.60 -6.27
CA LEU A 147 31.84 12.12 -7.60
C LEU A 147 32.76 11.04 -8.17
N LYS A 148 34.01 10.92 -7.72
CA LYS A 148 34.91 9.84 -8.17
C LYS A 148 34.46 8.45 -7.71
N CYS A 149 33.67 8.37 -6.63
CA CYS A 149 33.15 7.11 -6.11
C CYS A 149 31.76 6.75 -6.69
N ALA A 150 31.20 7.56 -7.59
CA ALA A 150 29.88 7.33 -8.18
C ALA A 150 29.70 5.94 -8.84
N PRO A 151 30.69 5.37 -9.55
CA PRO A 151 30.56 4.02 -10.12
C PRO A 151 30.38 2.91 -9.07
N LEU A 152 30.94 3.09 -7.86
CA LEU A 152 30.78 2.14 -6.76
C LEU A 152 29.36 2.16 -6.19
N THR A 153 28.73 3.34 -6.18
CA THR A 153 27.32 3.50 -5.80
C THR A 153 26.41 2.76 -6.78
N GLU A 154 26.67 2.82 -8.09
CA GLU A 154 25.91 2.05 -9.09
C GLU A 154 26.03 0.53 -8.88
N ALA A 155 27.23 0.05 -8.54
CA ALA A 155 27.47 -1.36 -8.24
C ALA A 155 26.73 -1.79 -6.95
N TYR A 156 26.75 -0.95 -5.92
CA TYR A 156 26.01 -1.16 -4.67
C TYR A 156 24.49 -1.21 -4.92
N GLU A 157 23.91 -0.23 -5.63
CA GLU A 157 22.48 -0.21 -5.96
C GLU A 157 22.06 -1.47 -6.74
N LYS A 158 22.91 -1.92 -7.68
CA LYS A 158 22.66 -3.14 -8.45
C LYS A 158 22.63 -4.39 -7.56
N ASN A 159 23.54 -4.49 -6.60
CA ASN A 159 23.60 -5.60 -5.65
C ASN A 159 22.43 -5.58 -4.67
N GLU A 160 22.05 -4.40 -4.17
CA GLU A 160 20.88 -4.23 -3.31
C GLU A 160 19.59 -4.64 -4.04
N LYS A 161 19.39 -4.16 -5.28
CA LYS A 161 18.25 -4.58 -6.12
C LYS A 161 18.23 -6.08 -6.37
N LYS A 162 19.39 -6.71 -6.59
CA LYS A 162 19.50 -8.17 -6.78
C LYS A 162 19.12 -8.92 -5.50
N ALA A 163 19.61 -8.50 -4.34
CA ALA A 163 19.29 -9.09 -3.04
C ALA A 163 17.80 -8.96 -2.72
N LEU A 164 17.21 -7.78 -2.99
CA LEU A 164 15.79 -7.55 -2.78
C LEU A 164 14.92 -8.41 -3.72
N ARG A 165 15.28 -8.50 -5.01
CA ARG A 165 14.60 -9.40 -5.97
C ARG A 165 14.70 -10.86 -5.54
N ALA A 166 15.82 -11.30 -4.96
CA ALA A 166 15.97 -12.65 -4.44
C ALA A 166 15.04 -12.90 -3.24
N LYS A 167 15.03 -11.99 -2.25
CA LYS A 167 14.10 -12.03 -1.11
C LYS A 167 12.64 -12.06 -1.58
N MET A 168 12.31 -11.28 -2.60
CA MET A 168 10.97 -11.24 -3.19
C MET A 168 10.58 -12.55 -3.86
N LYS A 169 11.46 -13.14 -4.66
CA LYS A 169 11.23 -14.45 -5.26
C LYS A 169 11.00 -15.53 -4.20
N THR A 170 11.78 -15.53 -3.12
CA THR A 170 11.60 -16.50 -2.02
C THR A 170 10.25 -16.30 -1.31
N ALA A 171 9.88 -15.07 -0.99
CA ALA A 171 8.57 -14.77 -0.38
C ALA A 171 7.41 -15.23 -1.26
N TRP A 172 7.48 -14.98 -2.57
CA TRP A 172 6.47 -15.42 -3.52
C TRP A 172 6.41 -16.93 -3.71
N LYS A 173 7.55 -17.64 -3.66
CA LYS A 173 7.55 -19.12 -3.67
C LYS A 173 6.82 -19.69 -2.44
N ILE A 174 7.07 -19.12 -1.26
CA ILE A 174 6.39 -19.53 -0.03
C ILE A 174 4.90 -19.21 -0.14
N ALA A 175 4.54 -18.00 -0.58
CA ALA A 175 3.14 -17.61 -0.77
C ALA A 175 2.41 -18.52 -1.77
N ALA A 176 3.07 -18.87 -2.88
CA ALA A 176 2.53 -19.81 -3.87
C ALA A 176 2.29 -21.21 -3.28
N ALA A 177 3.25 -21.73 -2.49
CA ALA A 177 3.09 -23.02 -1.83
C ALA A 177 1.90 -23.01 -0.85
N VAL A 178 1.78 -21.98 -0.01
CA VAL A 178 0.64 -21.82 0.91
C VAL A 178 -0.68 -21.72 0.12
N TYR A 179 -0.71 -20.90 -0.94
CA TYR A 179 -1.90 -20.72 -1.77
C TYR A 179 -2.35 -22.04 -2.43
N VAL A 180 -1.42 -22.82 -2.98
CA VAL A 180 -1.72 -24.15 -3.56
C VAL A 180 -2.24 -25.11 -2.48
N LEU A 181 -1.65 -25.12 -1.28
CA LEU A 181 -2.14 -25.94 -0.17
C LEU A 181 -3.56 -25.55 0.24
N LEU A 182 -3.89 -24.25 0.26
CA LEU A 182 -5.25 -23.78 0.55
C LEU A 182 -6.25 -24.24 -0.52
N ILE A 183 -5.87 -24.18 -1.80
CA ILE A 183 -6.71 -24.67 -2.91
C ILE A 183 -6.90 -26.19 -2.82
N LEU A 184 -5.84 -26.95 -2.56
CA LEU A 184 -5.92 -28.41 -2.40
C LEU A 184 -6.78 -28.80 -1.20
N ASN A 185 -6.67 -28.06 -0.09
CA ASN A 185 -7.53 -28.26 1.06
C ASN A 185 -9.00 -27.96 0.70
N PHE A 186 -9.28 -26.88 -0.04
CA PHE A 186 -10.62 -26.60 -0.51
C PHE A 186 -11.14 -27.67 -1.48
N TYR A 187 -10.32 -28.14 -2.43
CA TYR A 187 -10.66 -29.24 -3.33
C TYR A 187 -11.05 -30.50 -2.56
N HIS A 188 -10.28 -30.86 -1.54
CA HIS A 188 -10.58 -32.00 -0.68
C HIS A 188 -11.88 -31.82 0.11
N LYS A 189 -12.09 -30.63 0.70
CA LYS A 189 -13.31 -30.33 1.50
C LYS A 189 -14.58 -30.19 0.67
N SER A 190 -14.46 -29.86 -0.61
CA SER A 190 -15.58 -29.73 -1.57
C SER A 190 -15.80 -31.00 -2.40
N ALA A 191 -15.22 -32.13 -2.00
CA ALA A 191 -15.31 -33.41 -2.73
C ALA A 191 -14.97 -33.28 -4.23
N GLY A 192 -13.98 -32.46 -4.56
CA GLY A 192 -13.54 -32.24 -5.93
C GLY A 192 -14.16 -31.04 -6.65
N PHE A 193 -14.41 -29.94 -5.93
CA PHE A 193 -15.10 -28.75 -6.43
C PHE A 193 -16.55 -28.99 -6.87
N THR A 194 -17.27 -29.84 -6.14
CA THR A 194 -18.71 -30.01 -6.36
C THR A 194 -19.49 -28.86 -5.71
N LYS A 195 -20.43 -28.27 -6.45
CA LYS A 195 -21.24 -27.13 -6.02
C LYS A 195 -22.10 -27.51 -4.84
N TYR A 196 -21.89 -26.81 -3.72
CA TYR A 196 -22.83 -26.81 -2.61
C TYR A 196 -23.07 -25.37 -2.18
N TYR A 197 -24.34 -25.00 -2.03
CA TYR A 197 -24.70 -23.70 -1.47
C TYR A 197 -24.68 -23.82 0.05
N GLY A 198 -23.81 -23.05 0.69
CA GLY A 198 -23.73 -23.04 2.15
C GLY A 198 -22.53 -22.28 2.69
N ASN A 199 -22.66 -21.81 3.93
CA ASN A 199 -21.64 -21.01 4.60
C ASN A 199 -20.28 -21.72 4.63
N TYR A 200 -20.26 -23.04 4.88
CA TYR A 200 -19.02 -23.80 4.95
C TYR A 200 -18.30 -23.85 3.60
N TYR A 201 -19.02 -24.14 2.51
CA TYR A 201 -18.45 -24.14 1.16
C TYR A 201 -17.91 -22.76 0.79
N ALA A 202 -18.71 -21.72 1.02
CA ALA A 202 -18.32 -20.33 0.76
C ALA A 202 -17.04 -19.95 1.51
N LEU A 203 -16.93 -20.28 2.81
CA LEU A 203 -15.73 -19.99 3.61
C LEU A 203 -14.47 -20.64 3.02
N TRP A 204 -14.54 -21.91 2.62
CA TRP A 204 -13.38 -22.58 2.03
C TRP A 204 -13.01 -22.02 0.65
N LYS A 205 -14.01 -21.68 -0.18
CA LYS A 205 -13.79 -21.03 -1.48
C LYS A 205 -13.07 -19.68 -1.33
N VAL A 206 -13.43 -18.91 -0.31
CA VAL A 206 -12.90 -17.57 -0.05
C VAL A 206 -11.47 -17.60 0.52
N THR A 207 -11.12 -18.66 1.24
CA THR A 207 -9.85 -18.75 2.02
C THR A 207 -8.59 -18.47 1.18
N PRO A 208 -8.39 -19.06 -0.02
CA PRO A 208 -7.22 -18.75 -0.85
C PRO A 208 -7.15 -17.27 -1.26
N VAL A 209 -8.28 -16.66 -1.61
CA VAL A 209 -8.35 -15.26 -2.07
C VAL A 209 -8.14 -14.31 -0.90
N ALA A 210 -8.70 -14.61 0.27
CA ALA A 210 -8.45 -13.87 1.51
C ALA A 210 -6.97 -13.91 1.91
N PHE A 211 -6.30 -15.06 1.72
CA PHE A 211 -4.85 -15.15 1.91
C PHE A 211 -4.09 -14.22 0.96
N LEU A 212 -4.45 -14.17 -0.33
CA LEU A 212 -3.82 -13.23 -1.27
C LEU A 212 -4.08 -11.77 -0.89
N ALA A 213 -5.30 -11.44 -0.42
CA ALA A 213 -5.63 -10.10 0.06
C ALA A 213 -4.74 -9.70 1.24
N PHE A 214 -4.65 -10.56 2.26
CA PHE A 214 -3.77 -10.40 3.41
C PHE A 214 -2.32 -10.23 2.95
N PHE A 215 -1.84 -11.13 2.08
CA PHE A 215 -0.49 -11.06 1.55
C PHE A 215 -0.23 -9.73 0.85
N SER A 216 -1.15 -9.24 0.00
CA SER A 216 -1.04 -7.94 -0.67
C SER A 216 -0.94 -6.76 0.31
N PHE A 217 -1.74 -6.77 1.38
CA PHE A 217 -1.72 -5.72 2.40
C PHE A 217 -0.40 -5.69 3.18
N PHE A 218 0.16 -6.84 3.56
CA PHE A 218 1.33 -6.89 4.44
C PHE A 218 2.67 -6.97 3.70
N TYR A 219 2.66 -7.48 2.48
CA TYR A 219 3.88 -7.65 1.70
C TYR A 219 4.35 -6.32 1.10
N LYS A 220 5.44 -5.77 1.66
CA LYS A 220 6.08 -4.51 1.23
C LYS A 220 6.89 -4.64 -0.07
N GLY A 221 6.60 -5.63 -0.92
CA GLY A 221 7.46 -6.08 -2.03
C GLY A 221 7.57 -5.16 -3.24
N GLY A 222 7.79 -3.86 -3.02
CA GLY A 222 8.14 -2.89 -4.05
C GLY A 222 6.98 -2.14 -4.68
N LEU A 223 5.72 -2.43 -4.32
CA LEU A 223 4.61 -1.53 -4.67
C LEU A 223 4.53 -0.35 -3.70
N SER A 224 4.07 0.80 -4.20
CA SER A 224 3.71 1.94 -3.36
C SER A 224 2.60 1.56 -2.37
N PHE A 225 2.52 2.25 -1.24
CA PHE A 225 1.48 2.00 -0.23
C PHE A 225 0.06 2.08 -0.82
N ASN A 226 -0.21 3.06 -1.69
CA ASN A 226 -1.51 3.25 -2.32
C ASN A 226 -1.86 2.12 -3.31
N ASP A 227 -0.88 1.66 -4.10
CA ASP A 227 -1.10 0.56 -5.05
C ASP A 227 -1.35 -0.76 -4.30
N ARG A 228 -0.67 -0.99 -3.17
CA ARG A 228 -0.91 -2.14 -2.28
C ARG A 228 -2.31 -2.14 -1.69
N LEU A 229 -2.75 -1.00 -1.17
CA LEU A 229 -4.11 -0.86 -0.66
C LEU A 229 -5.14 -1.09 -1.76
N THR A 230 -4.90 -0.53 -2.95
CA THR A 230 -5.79 -0.69 -4.10
C THR A 230 -5.91 -2.16 -4.53
N ALA A 231 -4.78 -2.88 -4.65
CA ALA A 231 -4.77 -4.30 -4.96
C ALA A 231 -5.38 -5.16 -3.84
N GLY A 232 -5.10 -4.84 -2.58
CA GLY A 232 -5.69 -5.51 -1.42
C GLY A 232 -7.21 -5.37 -1.37
N TRP A 233 -7.75 -4.16 -1.57
CA TRP A 233 -9.20 -3.94 -1.63
C TRP A 233 -9.86 -4.65 -2.82
N ALA A 234 -9.20 -4.70 -3.97
CA ALA A 234 -9.68 -5.46 -5.11
C ALA A 234 -9.85 -6.96 -4.76
N LEU A 235 -8.89 -7.54 -4.03
CA LEU A 235 -8.94 -8.93 -3.57
C LEU A 235 -9.97 -9.16 -2.46
N VAL A 236 -10.15 -8.21 -1.53
CA VAL A 236 -11.21 -8.29 -0.50
C VAL A 236 -12.58 -8.31 -1.15
N LEU A 237 -12.80 -7.47 -2.16
CA LEU A 237 -14.04 -7.48 -2.94
C LEU A 237 -14.19 -8.79 -3.73
N GLY A 238 -13.10 -9.32 -4.29
CA GLY A 238 -13.11 -10.65 -4.90
C GLY A 238 -13.54 -11.76 -3.92
N ALA A 239 -12.96 -11.75 -2.71
CA ALA A 239 -13.33 -12.67 -1.63
C ALA A 239 -14.81 -12.50 -1.20
N ALA A 240 -15.31 -11.27 -1.11
CA ALA A 240 -16.71 -11.03 -0.80
C ALA A 240 -17.65 -11.50 -1.93
N GLY A 241 -17.26 -11.32 -3.20
CA GLY A 241 -17.97 -11.87 -4.35
C GLY A 241 -18.03 -13.39 -4.32
N ASP A 242 -16.91 -14.05 -4.02
CA ASP A 242 -16.84 -15.51 -3.86
C ASP A 242 -17.77 -16.02 -2.76
N TYR A 243 -17.82 -15.31 -1.63
CA TYR A 243 -18.71 -15.63 -0.53
C TYR A 243 -20.17 -15.57 -0.98
N LEU A 244 -20.58 -14.49 -1.66
CA LEU A 244 -21.94 -14.30 -2.13
C LEU A 244 -22.38 -15.41 -3.10
N ILE A 245 -21.52 -15.77 -4.06
CA ILE A 245 -21.78 -16.87 -4.99
C ILE A 245 -21.84 -18.23 -4.28
N GLY A 246 -21.04 -18.42 -3.23
CA GLY A 246 -20.98 -19.69 -2.49
C GLY A 246 -22.15 -19.92 -1.52
N VAL A 247 -22.77 -18.85 -1.00
CA VAL A 247 -23.85 -18.96 -0.01
C VAL A 247 -25.22 -19.07 -0.65
N TYR A 248 -25.49 -18.31 -1.72
CA TYR A 248 -26.83 -18.19 -2.30
C TYR A 248 -26.91 -18.78 -3.71
N HIS A 249 -28.02 -19.44 -4.02
CA HIS A 249 -28.32 -19.93 -5.38
C HIS A 249 -28.31 -18.78 -6.40
N GLU A 250 -29.00 -17.69 -6.05
CA GLU A 250 -29.04 -16.45 -6.84
C GLU A 250 -27.85 -15.51 -6.56
N GLY A 251 -26.79 -16.03 -5.94
CA GLY A 251 -25.62 -15.26 -5.49
C GLY A 251 -24.76 -14.69 -6.63
N VAL A 252 -24.99 -15.14 -7.86
CA VAL A 252 -24.23 -14.70 -9.06
C VAL A 252 -24.42 -13.21 -9.32
N VAL A 253 -25.66 -12.70 -9.29
CA VAL A 253 -25.96 -11.28 -9.53
C VAL A 253 -25.33 -10.36 -8.47
N PRO A 254 -25.55 -10.55 -7.14
CA PRO A 254 -24.89 -9.72 -6.14
C PRO A 254 -23.37 -9.92 -6.15
N GLY A 255 -22.87 -11.14 -6.41
CA GLY A 255 -21.45 -11.41 -6.59
C GLY A 255 -20.83 -10.56 -7.70
N ALA A 256 -21.50 -10.45 -8.86
CA ALA A 256 -21.04 -9.66 -9.99
C ALA A 256 -20.92 -8.16 -9.69
N ILE A 257 -21.77 -7.60 -8.83
CA ILE A 257 -21.63 -6.21 -8.34
C ILE A 257 -20.29 -6.06 -7.61
N VAL A 258 -20.02 -6.96 -6.67
CA VAL A 258 -18.82 -6.87 -5.82
C VAL A 258 -17.55 -7.15 -6.62
N PHE A 259 -17.57 -8.15 -7.52
CA PHE A 259 -16.46 -8.40 -8.44
C PHE A 259 -16.21 -7.22 -9.38
N GLY A 260 -17.27 -6.61 -9.92
CA GLY A 260 -17.19 -5.43 -10.77
C GLY A 260 -16.50 -4.26 -10.07
N LEU A 261 -16.87 -3.99 -8.81
CA LEU A 261 -16.18 -2.99 -7.99
C LEU A 261 -14.70 -3.33 -7.80
N GLY A 262 -14.37 -4.60 -7.51
CA GLY A 262 -12.98 -5.05 -7.38
C GLY A 262 -12.16 -4.81 -8.66
N HIS A 263 -12.75 -5.05 -9.83
CA HIS A 263 -12.11 -4.77 -11.12
C HIS A 263 -11.91 -3.29 -11.41
N ILE A 264 -12.79 -2.41 -10.93
CA ILE A 264 -12.59 -0.96 -11.01
C ILE A 264 -11.33 -0.54 -10.22
N PHE A 265 -11.06 -1.14 -9.06
CA PHE A 265 -9.81 -0.89 -8.33
C PHE A 265 -8.58 -1.32 -9.15
N TYR A 266 -8.64 -2.45 -9.84
CA TYR A 266 -7.56 -2.86 -10.76
C TYR A 266 -7.39 -1.88 -11.93
N LEU A 267 -8.48 -1.42 -12.55
CA LEU A 267 -8.42 -0.42 -13.62
C LEU A 267 -7.78 0.89 -13.13
N LYS A 268 -8.13 1.36 -11.94
CA LYS A 268 -7.52 2.54 -11.32
C LYS A 268 -6.00 2.41 -11.25
N MET A 269 -5.50 1.24 -10.87
CA MET A 269 -4.07 0.97 -10.82
C MET A 269 -3.43 0.94 -12.22
N PHE A 270 -4.17 0.51 -13.25
CA PHE A 270 -3.67 0.48 -14.64
C PHE A 270 -3.63 1.86 -15.30
N MET A 271 -4.51 2.78 -14.92
CA MET A 271 -4.56 4.15 -15.46
C MET A 271 -3.28 4.95 -15.17
N ASN A 272 -2.49 4.55 -14.17
CA ASN A 272 -1.20 5.16 -13.88
C ASN A 272 -0.14 4.94 -15.00
N PHE A 273 -0.41 4.07 -15.96
CA PHE A 273 0.51 3.73 -17.05
C PHE A 273 -0.06 4.10 -18.41
N ARG A 274 0.78 4.70 -19.27
CA ARG A 274 0.42 5.01 -20.65
C ARG A 274 0.10 3.72 -21.40
N THR A 275 -1.12 3.64 -21.93
CA THR A 275 -1.62 2.44 -22.61
C THR A 275 -2.07 2.81 -24.02
N ARG A 276 -1.51 2.14 -25.04
CA ARG A 276 -2.06 2.18 -26.39
C ARG A 276 -2.90 0.92 -26.61
N VAL A 277 -4.22 1.11 -26.65
CA VAL A 277 -5.18 0.01 -26.80
C VAL A 277 -4.95 -0.72 -28.12
N TRP A 278 -4.88 -2.04 -28.06
CA TRP A 278 -4.85 -2.88 -29.25
C TRP A 278 -6.27 -3.15 -29.74
N TRP A 279 -6.73 -2.35 -30.69
CA TRP A 279 -8.13 -2.35 -31.16
C TRP A 279 -8.62 -3.69 -31.72
N GLN A 280 -7.75 -4.49 -32.33
CA GLN A 280 -8.12 -5.82 -32.83
C GLN A 280 -8.54 -6.74 -31.69
N LEU A 281 -7.78 -6.75 -30.58
CA LEU A 281 -8.12 -7.50 -29.39
C LEU A 281 -9.41 -6.96 -28.74
N ALA A 282 -9.55 -5.63 -28.66
CA ALA A 282 -10.75 -5.01 -28.13
C ALA A 282 -12.01 -5.45 -28.90
N ALA A 283 -11.94 -5.43 -30.24
CA ALA A 283 -13.03 -5.88 -31.10
C ALA A 283 -13.35 -7.37 -30.87
N VAL A 284 -12.34 -8.24 -30.86
CA VAL A 284 -12.53 -9.69 -30.62
C VAL A 284 -13.15 -9.95 -29.25
N ALA A 285 -12.67 -9.28 -28.19
CA ALA A 285 -13.18 -9.46 -26.84
C ALA A 285 -14.61 -8.94 -26.68
N LEU A 286 -14.95 -7.82 -27.33
CA LEU A 286 -16.32 -7.28 -27.35
C LEU A 286 -17.27 -8.17 -28.15
N ILE A 287 -16.84 -8.69 -29.30
CA ILE A 287 -17.64 -9.64 -30.09
C ILE A 287 -17.90 -10.91 -29.27
N TRP A 288 -16.88 -11.47 -28.62
CA TRP A 288 -17.04 -12.63 -27.74
C TRP A 288 -18.04 -12.35 -26.62
N SER A 289 -17.90 -11.21 -25.93
CA SER A 289 -18.80 -10.81 -24.85
C SER A 289 -20.23 -10.60 -25.33
N ALA A 290 -20.41 -10.05 -26.54
CA ALA A 290 -21.72 -9.90 -27.18
C ALA A 290 -22.34 -11.25 -27.53
N ILE A 291 -21.55 -12.22 -28.03
CA ILE A 291 -22.01 -13.59 -28.30
C ILE A 291 -22.46 -14.26 -27.00
N VAL A 292 -21.64 -14.23 -25.94
CA VAL A 292 -22.00 -14.80 -24.64
C VAL A 292 -23.25 -14.12 -24.08
N GLY A 293 -23.31 -12.79 -24.11
CA GLY A 293 -24.48 -12.02 -23.67
C GLY A 293 -25.74 -12.35 -24.47
N HIS A 294 -25.64 -12.50 -25.79
CA HIS A 294 -26.77 -12.84 -26.63
C HIS A 294 -27.26 -14.28 -26.40
N VAL A 295 -26.35 -15.25 -26.34
CA VAL A 295 -26.71 -16.67 -26.19
C VAL A 295 -27.21 -16.99 -24.77
N CYS A 296 -26.60 -16.39 -23.76
CA CYS A 296 -26.84 -16.74 -22.35
C CYS A 296 -27.75 -15.74 -21.64
N LEU A 297 -27.49 -14.43 -21.75
CA LEU A 297 -28.19 -13.42 -20.93
C LEU A 297 -29.49 -12.92 -21.56
N MET A 298 -29.58 -12.84 -22.90
CA MET A 298 -30.81 -12.36 -23.56
C MET A 298 -32.06 -13.20 -23.24
N PRO A 299 -32.00 -14.55 -23.18
CA PRO A 299 -33.15 -15.35 -22.75
C PRO A 299 -33.64 -15.02 -21.34
N LEU A 300 -32.76 -14.54 -20.45
CA LEU A 300 -33.08 -14.16 -19.07
C LEU A 300 -33.68 -12.74 -18.97
N LEU A 301 -33.64 -11.94 -20.05
CA LEU A 301 -34.05 -10.54 -20.02
C LEU A 301 -35.53 -10.35 -19.68
N SER A 302 -36.40 -11.29 -20.08
CA SER A 302 -37.83 -11.26 -19.79
C SER A 302 -38.17 -11.61 -18.34
N VAL A 303 -37.28 -12.35 -17.65
CA VAL A 303 -37.51 -12.84 -16.28
C VAL A 303 -36.84 -11.92 -15.25
N GLN A 304 -35.58 -11.55 -15.47
CA GLN A 304 -34.79 -10.77 -14.52
C GLN A 304 -33.99 -9.65 -15.22
N PRO A 305 -34.64 -8.58 -15.69
CA PRO A 305 -33.99 -7.53 -16.48
C PRO A 305 -32.87 -6.81 -15.73
N ILE A 306 -33.05 -6.56 -14.42
CA ILE A 306 -32.05 -5.90 -13.57
C ILE A 306 -30.78 -6.76 -13.45
N GLY A 307 -30.95 -8.08 -13.28
CA GLY A 307 -29.83 -9.03 -13.19
C GLY A 307 -29.01 -9.04 -14.49
N VAL A 308 -29.68 -9.07 -15.64
CA VAL A 308 -29.02 -9.01 -16.96
C VAL A 308 -28.23 -7.72 -17.15
N VAL A 309 -28.77 -6.57 -16.73
CA VAL A 309 -28.05 -5.29 -16.80
C VAL A 309 -26.80 -5.31 -15.93
N ILE A 310 -26.90 -5.80 -14.69
CA ILE A 310 -25.77 -5.94 -13.77
C ILE A 310 -24.70 -6.84 -14.38
N MET A 311 -25.07 -8.04 -14.83
CA MET A 311 -24.13 -9.01 -15.44
C MET A 311 -23.47 -8.46 -16.72
N SER A 312 -24.23 -7.72 -17.54
CA SER A 312 -23.69 -7.09 -18.74
C SER A 312 -22.71 -5.97 -18.41
N SER A 313 -23.03 -5.12 -17.43
CA SER A 313 -22.14 -4.05 -16.97
C SER A 313 -20.85 -4.60 -16.37
N TYR A 314 -20.96 -5.67 -15.58
CA TYR A 314 -19.83 -6.41 -15.03
C TYR A 314 -18.93 -6.98 -16.14
N SER A 315 -19.53 -7.67 -17.11
CA SER A 315 -18.81 -8.23 -18.27
C SER A 315 -18.05 -7.15 -19.06
N LEU A 316 -18.64 -5.96 -19.22
CA LEU A 316 -17.96 -4.82 -19.84
C LEU A 316 -16.73 -4.35 -19.03
N VAL A 317 -16.86 -4.25 -17.70
CA VAL A 317 -15.74 -3.89 -16.82
C VAL A 317 -14.62 -4.92 -16.90
N LEU A 318 -14.95 -6.22 -16.84
CA LEU A 318 -13.98 -7.30 -16.96
C LEU A 318 -13.30 -7.32 -18.33
N THR A 319 -14.07 -7.15 -19.42
CA THR A 319 -13.55 -7.02 -20.79
C THR A 319 -12.57 -5.86 -20.88
N THR A 320 -12.89 -4.73 -20.26
CA THR A 320 -12.01 -3.55 -20.22
C THR A 320 -10.70 -3.88 -19.49
N CYS A 321 -10.77 -4.58 -18.35
CA CYS A 321 -9.58 -5.02 -17.62
C CYS A 321 -8.69 -5.93 -18.47
N PHE A 322 -9.30 -6.91 -19.14
CA PHE A 322 -8.60 -7.85 -20.02
C PHE A 322 -7.90 -7.11 -21.18
N VAL A 323 -8.64 -6.28 -21.91
CA VAL A 323 -8.13 -5.52 -23.05
C VAL A 323 -7.02 -4.57 -22.62
N VAL A 324 -7.19 -3.83 -21.52
CA VAL A 324 -6.17 -2.90 -21.01
C VAL A 324 -4.93 -3.67 -20.56
N SER A 325 -5.08 -4.75 -19.79
CA SER A 325 -3.95 -5.54 -19.28
C SER A 325 -3.12 -6.14 -20.43
N MET A 326 -3.79 -6.73 -21.42
CA MET A 326 -3.12 -7.31 -22.60
C MET A 326 -2.52 -6.24 -23.50
N SER A 327 -3.20 -5.10 -23.69
CA SER A 327 -2.66 -3.97 -24.44
C SER A 327 -1.42 -3.39 -23.76
N GLN A 328 -1.38 -3.34 -22.43
CA GLN A 328 -0.18 -2.96 -21.67
C GLN A 328 0.94 -4.00 -21.78
N HIS A 329 0.64 -5.28 -21.99
CA HIS A 329 1.68 -6.27 -22.25
C HIS A 329 2.34 -6.08 -23.62
N ILE A 330 1.53 -5.82 -24.66
CA ILE A 330 1.99 -5.74 -26.05
C ILE A 330 2.56 -4.34 -26.38
N ASN A 331 1.84 -3.29 -26.00
CA ASN A 331 2.12 -1.89 -26.34
C ASN A 331 2.52 -1.06 -25.10
N GLY A 332 2.94 -1.71 -24.01
CA GLY A 332 3.23 -1.05 -22.74
C GLY A 332 4.40 -0.06 -22.77
N SER A 333 4.40 0.84 -21.79
CA SER A 333 5.50 1.77 -21.51
C SER A 333 6.75 1.03 -20.99
N GLU A 334 7.94 1.57 -21.27
CA GLU A 334 9.21 1.10 -20.65
C GLU A 334 9.24 1.22 -19.12
N GLN A 335 8.33 2.00 -18.53
CA GLN A 335 8.22 2.18 -17.08
C GLN A 335 7.68 0.94 -16.35
N GLN A 336 7.15 -0.05 -17.08
CA GLN A 336 6.59 -1.27 -16.51
C GLN A 336 7.49 -2.47 -16.80
N SER A 337 7.64 -3.36 -15.82
CA SER A 337 8.34 -4.62 -16.04
C SER A 337 7.57 -5.49 -17.05
N LYS A 338 8.21 -5.82 -18.19
CA LYS A 338 7.64 -6.68 -19.25
C LYS A 338 7.17 -8.03 -18.71
N HIS A 339 7.90 -8.59 -17.74
CA HIS A 339 7.56 -9.87 -17.12
C HIS A 339 6.30 -9.76 -16.25
N GLY A 340 6.19 -8.72 -15.42
CA GLY A 340 5.00 -8.48 -14.60
C GLY A 340 3.76 -8.21 -15.45
N ALA A 341 3.91 -7.39 -16.51
CA ALA A 341 2.83 -7.11 -17.46
C ALA A 341 2.31 -8.39 -18.15
N LYS A 342 3.22 -9.29 -18.56
CA LYS A 342 2.87 -10.58 -19.16
C LYS A 342 2.06 -11.47 -18.20
N LEU A 343 2.53 -11.62 -16.96
CA LEU A 343 1.86 -12.44 -15.96
C LEU A 343 0.46 -11.90 -15.64
N ARG A 344 0.33 -10.59 -15.50
CA ARG A 344 -0.96 -9.95 -15.29
C ARG A 344 -1.90 -10.13 -16.49
N ALA A 345 -1.38 -10.05 -17.72
CA ALA A 345 -2.17 -10.30 -18.93
C ALA A 345 -2.68 -11.75 -18.96
N ILE A 346 -1.83 -12.74 -18.65
CA ILE A 346 -2.24 -14.15 -18.49
C ILE A 346 -3.32 -14.28 -17.42
N GLY A 347 -3.15 -13.60 -16.28
CA GLY A 347 -4.13 -13.61 -15.20
C GLY A 347 -5.51 -13.12 -15.64
N PHE A 348 -5.61 -11.97 -16.30
CA PHE A 348 -6.90 -11.48 -16.82
C PHE A 348 -7.45 -12.32 -17.98
N SER A 349 -6.60 -12.95 -18.80
CA SER A 349 -7.08 -13.92 -19.81
C SER A 349 -7.78 -15.11 -19.14
N LEU A 350 -7.17 -15.67 -18.11
CA LEU A 350 -7.74 -16.80 -17.34
C LEU A 350 -9.01 -16.37 -16.61
N PHE A 351 -9.05 -15.15 -16.07
CA PHE A 351 -10.24 -14.62 -15.42
C PHE A 351 -11.39 -14.43 -16.42
N PHE A 352 -11.12 -13.85 -17.59
CA PHE A 352 -12.10 -13.66 -18.65
C PHE A 352 -12.67 -14.99 -19.16
N LEU A 353 -11.81 -16.02 -19.25
CA LEU A 353 -12.22 -17.38 -19.60
C LEU A 353 -13.07 -18.01 -18.50
N SER A 354 -12.63 -17.95 -17.24
CA SER A 354 -13.36 -18.43 -16.06
C SER A 354 -14.79 -17.90 -16.04
N ASP A 355 -14.95 -16.60 -16.22
CA ASP A 355 -16.25 -15.94 -16.10
C ASP A 355 -17.15 -16.18 -17.30
N SER A 356 -16.57 -16.36 -18.49
CA SER A 356 -17.33 -16.83 -19.65
C SER A 356 -17.93 -18.21 -19.36
N LEU A 357 -17.15 -19.13 -18.80
CA LEU A 357 -17.61 -20.46 -18.40
C LEU A 357 -18.63 -20.40 -17.26
N LEU A 358 -18.46 -19.49 -16.30
CA LEU A 358 -19.41 -19.28 -15.20
C LEU A 358 -20.79 -18.85 -15.72
N ILE A 359 -20.85 -17.98 -16.73
CA ILE A 359 -22.12 -17.57 -17.36
C ILE A 359 -22.79 -18.73 -18.10
N PHE A 360 -22.00 -19.58 -18.78
CA PHE A 360 -22.55 -20.79 -19.42
C PHE A 360 -23.13 -21.75 -18.38
N SER A 361 -22.42 -21.99 -17.27
CA SER A 361 -22.88 -22.82 -16.16
C SER A 361 -24.14 -22.24 -15.50
N TYR A 362 -24.21 -20.92 -15.31
CA TYR A 362 -25.37 -20.23 -14.73
C TYR A 362 -26.64 -20.31 -15.59
N THR A 363 -26.50 -20.51 -16.90
CA THR A 363 -27.64 -20.56 -17.85
C THR A 363 -27.99 -21.98 -18.30
N ASP A 364 -27.59 -22.98 -17.50
CA ASP A 364 -27.81 -24.41 -17.76
C ASP A 364 -27.24 -24.91 -19.10
N ARG A 365 -26.26 -24.18 -19.66
CA ARG A 365 -25.51 -24.57 -20.86
C ARG A 365 -24.13 -25.12 -20.48
N ALA A 366 -24.06 -25.78 -19.33
CA ALA A 366 -22.83 -26.26 -18.73
C ALA A 366 -22.09 -27.26 -19.63
N VAL A 367 -20.77 -27.12 -19.68
CA VAL A 367 -19.86 -28.14 -20.23
C VAL A 367 -19.53 -29.17 -19.14
N PRO A 368 -19.18 -30.42 -19.48
CA PRO A 368 -18.78 -31.39 -18.47
C PRO A 368 -17.56 -30.86 -17.69
N PHE A 369 -17.61 -30.99 -16.35
CA PHE A 369 -16.58 -30.49 -15.41
C PHE A 369 -16.39 -28.98 -15.42
N ASP A 370 -17.42 -28.22 -15.77
CA ASP A 370 -17.43 -26.75 -15.76
C ASP A 370 -16.88 -26.16 -14.46
N GLU A 371 -17.29 -26.66 -13.29
CA GLU A 371 -16.82 -26.14 -12.00
C GLU A 371 -15.30 -26.28 -11.83
N ILE A 372 -14.71 -27.41 -12.22
CA ILE A 372 -13.26 -27.60 -12.11
C ILE A 372 -12.54 -26.59 -13.00
N PHE A 373 -13.00 -26.39 -14.23
CA PHE A 373 -12.39 -25.43 -15.15
C PHE A 373 -12.57 -23.98 -14.68
N ILE A 374 -13.76 -23.62 -14.21
CA ILE A 374 -14.06 -22.30 -13.65
C ILE A 374 -13.13 -22.03 -12.46
N LEU A 375 -13.12 -22.90 -11.46
CA LEU A 375 -12.33 -22.67 -10.25
C LEU A 375 -10.82 -22.76 -10.48
N ALA A 376 -10.34 -23.67 -11.33
CA ALA A 376 -8.91 -23.77 -11.64
C ALA A 376 -8.40 -22.54 -12.39
N SER A 377 -9.16 -22.05 -13.39
CA SER A 377 -8.81 -20.84 -14.12
C SER A 377 -8.94 -19.58 -13.24
N TYR A 378 -9.97 -19.51 -12.40
CA TYR A 378 -10.16 -18.43 -11.42
C TYR A 378 -9.02 -18.31 -10.41
N PHE A 379 -8.69 -19.40 -9.69
CA PHE A 379 -7.64 -19.34 -8.68
C PHE A 379 -6.26 -19.07 -9.29
N SER A 380 -6.00 -19.61 -10.48
CA SER A 380 -4.80 -19.31 -11.24
C SER A 380 -4.77 -17.83 -11.64
N ALA A 381 -5.89 -17.29 -12.12
CA ALA A 381 -6.04 -15.89 -12.47
C ALA A 381 -5.73 -14.96 -11.30
N GLN A 382 -6.34 -15.19 -10.13
CA GLN A 382 -6.12 -14.38 -8.93
C GLN A 382 -4.64 -14.34 -8.51
N PHE A 383 -3.96 -15.49 -8.57
CA PHE A 383 -2.54 -15.57 -8.27
C PHE A 383 -1.70 -14.78 -9.29
N PHE A 384 -1.93 -15.00 -10.59
CA PHE A 384 -1.18 -14.31 -11.64
C PHE A 384 -1.43 -12.81 -11.69
N ILE A 385 -2.65 -12.35 -11.39
CA ILE A 385 -2.98 -10.92 -11.27
C ILE A 385 -2.20 -10.33 -10.08
N THR A 386 -2.28 -10.94 -8.91
CA THR A 386 -1.63 -10.41 -7.69
C THR A 386 -0.11 -10.39 -7.84
N TYR A 387 0.47 -11.50 -8.32
CA TYR A 387 1.92 -11.60 -8.56
C TYR A 387 2.37 -10.66 -9.67
N GLY A 388 1.63 -10.64 -10.80
CA GLY A 388 1.90 -9.79 -11.94
C GLY A 388 1.89 -8.31 -11.57
N ASN A 389 0.90 -7.86 -10.78
CA ASN A 389 0.82 -6.48 -10.26
C ASN A 389 2.03 -6.15 -9.38
N SER A 390 2.45 -7.09 -8.53
CA SER A 390 3.57 -6.88 -7.61
C SER A 390 4.92 -6.81 -8.29
N VAL A 391 5.10 -7.51 -9.40
CA VAL A 391 6.34 -7.49 -10.20
C VAL A 391 6.31 -6.41 -11.29
N ALA A 392 5.12 -6.00 -11.75
CA ALA A 392 4.96 -4.97 -12.77
C ALA A 392 5.23 -3.55 -12.24
N ILE A 393 4.84 -3.31 -10.98
CA ILE A 393 4.78 -1.98 -10.34
C ILE A 393 5.87 -1.88 -9.28
N THR A 394 7.03 -2.51 -9.49
CA THR A 394 8.17 -2.35 -8.58
C THR A 394 8.73 -0.94 -8.71
N GLU A 395 8.70 -0.18 -7.62
CA GLU A 395 9.22 1.18 -7.49
C GLU A 395 10.70 1.28 -7.92
N PHE A 396 11.46 0.18 -7.75
CA PHE A 396 12.85 0.03 -8.18
C PHE A 396 13.07 0.11 -9.70
N ASP A 397 12.04 -0.17 -10.49
CA ASP A 397 12.10 -0.16 -11.96
C ASP A 397 11.50 1.13 -12.56
N ARG A 398 10.91 2.02 -11.75
CA ARG A 398 10.49 3.34 -12.22
C ARG A 398 11.75 4.15 -12.55
N LYS A 399 12.09 4.22 -13.84
CA LYS A 399 13.02 5.25 -14.34
C LYS A 399 12.46 6.62 -13.92
N PRO A 400 13.27 7.52 -13.33
CA PRO A 400 12.82 8.87 -13.03
C PRO A 400 12.27 9.49 -14.30
N ILE A 401 11.12 10.14 -14.20
CA ILE A 401 10.53 10.89 -15.32
C ILE A 401 11.59 11.93 -15.71
N LYS A 402 12.30 11.70 -16.82
CA LYS A 402 13.04 12.76 -17.47
C LYS A 402 11.97 13.77 -17.87
N LYS A 403 11.85 14.86 -17.10
CA LYS A 403 11.15 16.05 -17.58
C LYS A 403 11.84 16.42 -18.88
N GLN A 404 11.19 16.12 -20.00
CA GLN A 404 11.55 16.75 -21.26
C GLN A 404 11.16 18.22 -21.07
N ASN A 405 12.20 19.04 -20.86
CA ASN A 405 12.08 20.49 -20.97
C ASN A 405 11.75 20.86 -22.41
#